data_AF-A0AAJ3F3R6-F1
#
_entry.id   AF-A0AAJ3F3R6-F1
#
_cell.length_a   1.000
_cell.length_b   1.000
_cell.length_c   1.000
_cell.angle_alpha   90.00
_cell.angle_beta   90.00
_cell.angle_gamma   90.00
#
_symmetry.space_group_name_H-M   'P 1'
#
loop_
_entity.id
_entity.type
_entity.pdbx_description
1 polymer ?
#
loop_
_entity_poly.entity_id
_entity_poly.type
_entity_poly.pdbx_seq_one_letter_code
_entity_poly.pdbx_strand_id
1 'polypeptide(L)'
;MRGTIDALASIDLDEVARCACVLSDGDFAIGCDSGALHVFGCDGVVIESTDLGSRVVGLARLGDLVVGASNMGGVSAFHAEPRWSYPVESGCETMATSAGHVVVADGSGCLTVLATDGSESAKSHVGHSTGLASAEDGTCAVALEDGRLLILGPKLEVLHDSPAAEDDVETISCMAFRSDGVLVVARNSLGMTVDERPENRLECWHSERGLVNTSELPARATTMMATGSGVVVGCFDGSLLILDIGERQERLIAELDYQISGVCAWGDDLLVASWFDVFRITTGGEVIWQFEHIGVVEHILGLGERVAVLGDDRKGRTPAPMVILDPDTPPRHDDFLTTEEPAEPSSDEFSGSLSEEEEQMADERPALPEQARGILDTLEEEIEIKVDEQAVEADLLEDLSASARAINLPPVADAGDDRTVDVDEEGKATVLLDGGRSYDPDGTIEGWAWEDGKGTVIGDTPQVRVRIASGVHVFHLTVTDDRGASTKSTITVQAR
;
A
#
# COMPACT_ATOMS: atom_id res chain seq x y z
N MET A 1 0.27 21.77 -17.93
CA MET A 1 -0.20 21.96 -16.55
C MET A 1 -1.49 21.17 -16.42
N ARG A 2 -1.57 20.20 -15.51
CA ARG A 2 -2.79 19.40 -15.33
C ARG A 2 -3.88 20.31 -14.79
N GLY A 3 -5.11 20.12 -15.25
CA GLY A 3 -6.25 20.81 -14.69
C GLY A 3 -6.46 20.41 -13.23
N THR A 4 -6.89 21.33 -12.37
CA THR A 4 -7.19 21.05 -10.97
C THR A 4 -8.65 21.31 -10.66
N ILE A 5 -9.19 20.61 -9.66
CA ILE A 5 -10.53 20.85 -9.13
C ILE A 5 -10.44 21.19 -7.65
N ASP A 6 -11.44 21.91 -7.14
CA ASP A 6 -11.57 22.23 -5.73
C ASP A 6 -12.52 21.25 -5.02
N ALA A 7 -12.29 21.02 -3.74
CA ALA A 7 -13.20 20.25 -2.90
C ALA A 7 -14.57 20.92 -2.78
N LEU A 8 -15.66 20.15 -2.88
CA LEU A 8 -17.01 20.64 -2.56
C LEU A 8 -17.19 20.83 -1.06
N ALA A 9 -16.66 19.91 -0.28
CA ALA A 9 -16.69 19.94 1.19
C ALA A 9 -15.45 19.27 1.76
N SER A 10 -15.02 19.75 2.92
CA SER A 10 -13.99 19.14 3.75
C SER A 10 -14.61 18.88 5.12
N ILE A 11 -14.55 17.65 5.59
CA ILE A 11 -15.13 17.19 6.84
C ILE A 11 -14.00 16.68 7.72
N ASP A 12 -13.79 17.35 8.86
CA ASP A 12 -12.83 16.90 9.84
C ASP A 12 -13.31 15.59 10.47
N LEU A 13 -12.42 14.60 10.51
CA LEU A 13 -12.65 13.34 11.20
C LEU A 13 -12.03 13.41 12.60
N ASP A 14 -12.62 12.71 13.56
CA ASP A 14 -12.05 12.59 14.91
C ASP A 14 -10.90 11.57 14.95
N GLU A 15 -10.94 10.57 14.06
CA GLU A 15 -9.97 9.47 13.98
C GLU A 15 -9.70 9.03 12.53
N VAL A 16 -8.60 8.30 12.32
CA VAL A 16 -8.23 7.78 11.00
C VAL A 16 -9.19 6.66 10.60
N ALA A 17 -9.85 6.82 9.46
CA ALA A 17 -10.66 5.78 8.84
C ALA A 17 -9.78 4.65 8.31
N ARG A 18 -9.97 3.42 8.79
CA ARG A 18 -9.21 2.23 8.32
C ARG A 18 -9.91 1.45 7.24
N CYS A 19 -11.23 1.36 7.38
CA CYS A 19 -12.08 0.70 6.41
C CYS A 19 -13.22 1.63 6.08
N ALA A 20 -13.67 1.57 4.84
CA ALA A 20 -14.82 2.32 4.39
C ALA A 20 -15.61 1.49 3.40
N CYS A 21 -16.93 1.72 3.34
CA CYS A 21 -17.78 1.08 2.35
C CYS A 21 -18.90 2.02 1.91
N VAL A 22 -19.35 1.83 0.67
CA VAL A 22 -20.49 2.56 0.11
C VAL A 22 -21.79 1.84 0.48
N LEU A 23 -22.80 2.60 0.88
CA LEU A 23 -24.13 2.13 1.25
C LEU A 23 -25.15 2.39 0.12
N SER A 24 -26.44 2.25 0.41
CA SER A 24 -27.51 2.66 -0.52
C SER A 24 -27.57 4.18 -0.67
N ASP A 25 -28.09 4.65 -1.80
CA ASP A 25 -28.44 6.05 -2.06
C ASP A 25 -27.28 7.06 -1.96
N GLY A 26 -26.03 6.58 -2.04
CA GLY A 26 -24.83 7.42 -1.98
C GLY A 26 -24.33 7.72 -0.58
N ASP A 27 -24.95 7.13 0.45
CA ASP A 27 -24.41 7.15 1.81
C ASP A 27 -23.19 6.23 1.89
N PHE A 28 -22.38 6.40 2.94
CA PHE A 28 -21.20 5.57 3.15
C PHE A 28 -20.90 5.42 4.63
N ALA A 29 -20.10 4.43 4.99
CA ALA A 29 -19.67 4.22 6.37
C ALA A 29 -18.14 4.14 6.45
N ILE A 30 -17.60 4.54 7.59
CA ILE A 30 -16.18 4.39 7.94
C ILE A 30 -16.05 3.67 9.28
N GLY A 31 -14.97 2.90 9.43
CA GLY A 31 -14.58 2.26 10.68
C GLY A 31 -13.19 2.69 11.12
N CYS A 32 -13.03 2.97 12.41
CA CYS A 32 -11.84 3.57 13.00
C CYS A 32 -11.04 2.61 13.92
N ASP A 33 -9.85 3.04 14.32
CA ASP A 33 -8.95 2.30 15.21
C ASP A 33 -9.51 2.11 16.64
N SER A 34 -10.30 3.05 17.13
CA SER A 34 -10.98 2.94 18.44
C SER A 34 -12.07 1.88 18.47
N GLY A 35 -12.63 1.52 17.32
CA GLY A 35 -13.89 0.77 17.21
C GLY A 35 -15.11 1.64 16.88
N ALA A 36 -14.95 2.96 16.85
CA ALA A 36 -15.97 3.86 16.34
C ALA A 36 -16.28 3.58 14.86
N LEU A 37 -17.56 3.57 14.54
CA LEU A 37 -18.09 3.40 13.21
C LEU A 37 -19.11 4.51 12.95
N HIS A 38 -18.90 5.27 11.89
CA HIS A 38 -19.75 6.39 11.51
C HIS A 38 -20.37 6.13 10.14
N VAL A 39 -21.68 6.35 10.04
CA VAL A 39 -22.42 6.37 8.78
C VAL A 39 -22.64 7.82 8.40
N PHE A 40 -22.26 8.19 7.18
CA PHE A 40 -22.38 9.52 6.63
C PHE A 40 -23.37 9.54 5.47
N GLY A 41 -24.07 10.67 5.36
CA GLY A 41 -24.83 10.99 4.17
C GLY A 41 -23.91 11.34 3.00
N CYS A 42 -24.47 11.36 1.80
CA CYS A 42 -23.76 11.81 0.58
C CYS A 42 -23.27 13.28 0.64
N ASP A 43 -23.72 14.05 1.62
CA ASP A 43 -23.28 15.41 1.93
C ASP A 43 -22.13 15.47 2.97
N GLY A 44 -21.72 14.32 3.51
CA GLY A 44 -20.67 14.21 4.53
C GLY A 44 -21.15 14.48 5.96
N VAL A 45 -22.46 14.55 6.20
CA VAL A 45 -23.02 14.70 7.55
C VAL A 45 -23.19 13.32 8.19
N VAL A 46 -22.78 13.17 9.45
CA VAL A 46 -22.98 11.93 10.21
C VAL A 46 -24.47 11.69 10.44
N ILE A 47 -24.96 10.54 9.96
CA ILE A 47 -26.34 10.05 10.13
C ILE A 47 -26.43 9.19 11.39
N GLU A 48 -25.47 8.28 11.57
CA GLU A 48 -25.47 7.29 12.66
C GLU A 48 -24.03 7.03 13.14
N SER A 49 -23.89 6.75 14.43
CA SER A 49 -22.63 6.32 15.03
C SER A 49 -22.86 5.10 15.92
N THR A 50 -22.03 4.09 15.75
CA THR A 50 -22.00 2.87 16.56
C THR A 50 -20.57 2.59 17.01
N ASP A 51 -20.41 1.90 18.14
CA ASP A 51 -19.11 1.48 18.67
C ASP A 51 -19.05 -0.04 18.75
N LEU A 52 -18.05 -0.63 18.10
CA LEU A 52 -17.79 -2.07 18.12
C LEU A 52 -16.85 -2.50 19.26
N GLY A 53 -16.35 -1.54 20.05
CA GLY A 53 -15.54 -1.74 21.25
C GLY A 53 -14.06 -1.99 21.02
N SER A 54 -13.66 -2.30 19.79
CA SER A 54 -12.26 -2.42 19.36
C SER A 54 -12.11 -2.18 17.86
N ARG A 55 -10.86 -1.95 17.40
CA ARG A 55 -10.48 -1.62 16.01
C ARG A 55 -11.36 -2.34 14.98
N VAL A 56 -11.96 -1.56 14.08
CA VAL A 56 -12.73 -2.09 12.96
C VAL A 56 -11.75 -2.59 11.89
N VAL A 57 -11.81 -3.87 11.56
CA VAL A 57 -10.92 -4.52 10.56
C VAL A 57 -11.57 -4.70 9.21
N GLY A 58 -12.90 -4.65 9.17
CA GLY A 58 -13.66 -4.80 7.94
C GLY A 58 -15.01 -4.14 8.07
N LEU A 59 -15.46 -3.53 6.97
CA LEU A 59 -16.72 -2.84 6.89
C LEU A 59 -17.33 -3.10 5.51
N ALA A 60 -18.59 -3.51 5.49
CA ALA A 60 -19.27 -3.81 4.24
C ALA A 60 -20.78 -3.61 4.35
N ARG A 61 -21.41 -3.48 3.19
CA ARG A 61 -22.86 -3.42 3.05
C ARG A 61 -23.41 -4.83 2.85
N LEU A 62 -24.46 -5.17 3.59
CA LEU A 62 -25.24 -6.41 3.42
C LEU A 62 -26.73 -6.06 3.29
N GLY A 63 -27.20 -5.93 2.05
CA GLY A 63 -28.56 -5.47 1.78
C GLY A 63 -28.76 -4.02 2.22
N ASP A 64 -29.60 -3.80 3.24
CA ASP A 64 -29.84 -2.51 3.92
C ASP A 64 -29.03 -2.34 5.21
N LEU A 65 -28.28 -3.37 5.61
CA LEU A 65 -27.47 -3.37 6.83
C LEU A 65 -26.03 -2.95 6.55
N VAL A 66 -25.45 -2.29 7.55
CA VAL A 66 -24.01 -2.10 7.67
C VAL A 66 -23.47 -3.21 8.54
N VAL A 67 -22.43 -3.90 8.06
CA VAL A 67 -21.75 -4.97 8.78
C VAL A 67 -20.34 -4.53 9.10
N GLY A 68 -19.97 -4.55 10.37
CA GLY A 68 -18.62 -4.28 10.84
C GLY A 68 -18.03 -5.49 11.56
N ALA A 69 -16.76 -5.76 11.29
CA ALA A 69 -15.95 -6.76 11.98
C ALA A 69 -14.89 -6.09 12.86
N SER A 70 -14.69 -6.62 14.06
CA SER A 70 -13.78 -6.05 15.06
C SER A 70 -12.63 -7.01 15.40
N ASN A 71 -11.44 -6.48 15.65
CA ASN A 71 -10.22 -7.27 15.86
C ASN A 71 -10.18 -8.05 17.18
N MET A 72 -10.92 -7.64 18.21
CA MET A 72 -11.04 -8.39 19.48
C MET A 72 -12.46 -8.84 19.76
N GLY A 73 -13.42 -8.33 18.99
CA GLY A 73 -14.83 -8.67 19.08
C GLY A 73 -15.22 -9.71 18.03
N GLY A 74 -16.41 -9.54 17.48
CA GLY A 74 -16.91 -10.35 16.39
C GLY A 74 -17.46 -9.50 15.25
N VAL A 75 -18.48 -10.04 14.60
CA VAL A 75 -19.17 -9.40 13.49
C VAL A 75 -20.49 -8.86 14.01
N SER A 76 -20.80 -7.60 13.72
CA SER A 76 -22.08 -7.00 14.08
C SER A 76 -22.71 -6.35 12.86
N ALA A 77 -24.01 -6.55 12.69
CA ALA A 77 -24.79 -5.88 11.68
C ALA A 77 -25.86 -4.99 12.30
N PHE A 78 -26.05 -3.81 11.72
CA PHE A 78 -26.94 -2.80 12.26
C PHE A 78 -27.53 -1.92 11.14
N HIS A 79 -28.63 -1.25 11.49
CA HIS A 79 -29.27 -0.20 10.69
C HIS A 79 -30.09 0.64 11.66
N ALA A 80 -29.59 1.80 12.10
CA ALA A 80 -30.05 2.61 13.23
C ALA A 80 -29.97 1.92 14.60
N GLU A 81 -30.28 0.62 14.65
CA GLU A 81 -30.20 -0.24 15.82
C GLU A 81 -29.46 -1.55 15.46
N PRO A 82 -28.77 -2.18 16.43
CA PRO A 82 -28.16 -3.50 16.23
C PRO A 82 -29.21 -4.54 15.82
N ARG A 83 -28.96 -5.24 14.71
CA ARG A 83 -29.83 -6.32 14.23
C ARG A 83 -29.39 -7.67 14.75
N TRP A 84 -28.10 -7.95 14.64
CA TRP A 84 -27.50 -9.18 15.14
C TRP A 84 -26.00 -8.98 15.38
N SER A 85 -25.45 -9.84 16.22
CA SER A 85 -24.02 -9.94 16.44
C SER A 85 -23.62 -11.40 16.53
N TYR A 86 -22.46 -11.73 15.97
CA TYR A 86 -21.83 -13.04 16.00
C TYR A 86 -20.46 -12.90 16.67
N PRO A 87 -20.25 -13.45 17.87
CA PRO A 87 -18.96 -13.34 18.56
C PRO A 87 -17.90 -14.22 17.91
N VAL A 88 -16.67 -13.70 17.81
CA VAL A 88 -15.50 -14.43 17.32
C VAL A 88 -14.42 -14.38 18.39
N GLU A 89 -14.19 -15.48 19.11
CA GLU A 89 -13.34 -15.49 20.32
C GLU A 89 -11.87 -15.14 20.04
N SER A 90 -11.35 -15.51 18.87
CA SER A 90 -9.98 -15.20 18.44
C SER A 90 -9.83 -13.83 17.78
N GLY A 91 -10.91 -13.06 17.68
CA GLY A 91 -10.93 -11.79 16.96
C GLY A 91 -10.95 -11.96 15.44
N CYS A 92 -11.49 -10.95 14.74
CA CYS A 92 -11.54 -10.94 13.28
C CYS A 92 -10.23 -10.36 12.70
N GLU A 93 -9.68 -10.98 11.66
CA GLU A 93 -8.53 -10.46 10.92
C GLU A 93 -8.96 -9.72 9.66
N THR A 94 -9.86 -10.33 8.89
CA THR A 94 -10.38 -9.75 7.65
C THR A 94 -11.79 -10.26 7.36
N MET A 95 -12.51 -9.52 6.53
CA MET A 95 -13.89 -9.80 6.15
C MET A 95 -14.08 -9.51 4.66
N ALA A 96 -14.83 -10.38 4.00
CA ALA A 96 -15.39 -10.13 2.67
C ALA A 96 -16.92 -10.27 2.73
N THR A 97 -17.62 -9.63 1.81
CA THR A 97 -19.09 -9.64 1.78
C THR A 97 -19.57 -9.66 0.35
N SER A 98 -20.72 -10.30 0.14
CA SER A 98 -21.51 -10.19 -1.07
C SER A 98 -22.95 -9.83 -0.71
N ALA A 99 -23.83 -9.69 -1.71
CA ALA A 99 -25.23 -9.34 -1.47
C ALA A 99 -25.98 -10.30 -0.52
N GLY A 100 -25.52 -11.54 -0.34
CA GLY A 100 -26.25 -12.58 0.39
C GLY A 100 -25.56 -13.17 1.63
N HIS A 101 -24.29 -12.86 1.88
CA HIS A 101 -23.56 -13.45 3.01
C HIS A 101 -22.29 -12.66 3.35
N VAL A 102 -21.78 -12.92 4.54
CA VAL A 102 -20.52 -12.37 5.06
C VAL A 102 -19.56 -13.53 5.29
N VAL A 103 -18.31 -13.38 4.87
CA VAL A 103 -17.22 -14.32 5.15
C VAL A 103 -16.21 -13.62 6.03
N VAL A 104 -15.90 -14.21 7.17
CA VAL A 104 -14.92 -13.66 8.12
C VAL A 104 -13.84 -14.69 8.39
N ALA A 105 -12.60 -14.22 8.36
CA ALA A 105 -11.45 -14.95 8.87
C ALA A 105 -11.09 -14.46 10.27
N ASP A 106 -10.78 -15.40 11.14
CA ASP A 106 -10.39 -15.14 12.51
C ASP A 106 -8.91 -15.43 12.78
N GLY A 107 -8.38 -14.90 13.89
CA GLY A 107 -6.97 -15.05 14.27
C GLY A 107 -6.52 -16.49 14.58
N SER A 108 -7.43 -17.46 14.57
CA SER A 108 -7.12 -18.88 14.68
C SER A 108 -6.95 -19.56 13.32
N GLY A 109 -7.10 -18.82 12.22
CA GLY A 109 -7.09 -19.35 10.86
C GLY A 109 -8.39 -20.07 10.46
N CYS A 110 -9.51 -19.74 11.10
CA CYS A 110 -10.82 -20.28 10.77
C CYS A 110 -11.65 -19.28 9.96
N LEU A 111 -12.31 -19.79 8.92
CA LEU A 111 -13.32 -19.06 8.16
C LEU A 111 -14.69 -19.39 8.69
N THR A 112 -15.51 -18.35 8.85
CA THR A 112 -16.93 -18.47 9.19
C THR A 112 -17.76 -17.74 8.14
N VAL A 113 -18.78 -18.41 7.59
CA VAL A 113 -19.78 -17.82 6.69
C VAL A 113 -21.05 -17.53 7.47
N LEU A 114 -21.46 -16.27 7.48
CA LEU A 114 -22.69 -15.80 8.12
C LEU A 114 -23.72 -15.43 7.06
N ALA A 115 -24.96 -15.88 7.25
CA ALA A 115 -26.10 -15.47 6.44
C ALA A 115 -26.54 -14.04 6.76
N THR A 116 -27.48 -13.49 5.98
CA THR A 116 -28.01 -12.13 6.18
C THR A 116 -28.65 -11.88 7.54
N ASP A 117 -29.12 -12.94 8.21
CA ASP A 117 -29.71 -12.89 9.55
C ASP A 117 -28.68 -13.09 10.69
N GLY A 118 -27.40 -13.21 10.36
CA GLY A 118 -26.31 -13.45 11.30
C GLY A 118 -26.13 -14.91 11.71
N SER A 119 -26.91 -15.85 11.15
CA SER A 119 -26.75 -17.28 11.43
C SER A 119 -25.53 -17.86 10.73
N GLU A 120 -24.80 -18.74 11.45
CA GLU A 120 -23.66 -19.46 10.89
C GLU A 120 -24.14 -20.48 9.86
N SER A 121 -23.68 -20.31 8.62
CA SER A 121 -23.98 -21.21 7.50
C SER A 121 -22.90 -22.26 7.29
N ALA A 122 -21.63 -21.90 7.50
CA ALA A 122 -20.49 -22.79 7.37
C ALA A 122 -19.31 -22.30 8.21
N LYS A 123 -18.48 -23.23 8.66
CA LYS A 123 -17.24 -22.93 9.39
C LYS A 123 -16.17 -23.98 9.06
N SER A 124 -14.96 -23.53 8.72
CA SER A 124 -13.86 -24.42 8.34
C SER A 124 -12.51 -23.80 8.70
N HIS A 125 -11.53 -24.63 9.08
CA HIS A 125 -10.17 -24.18 9.36
C HIS A 125 -9.33 -24.28 8.10
N VAL A 126 -8.69 -23.17 7.71
CA VAL A 126 -7.95 -23.04 6.44
C VAL A 126 -6.50 -22.58 6.64
N GLY A 127 -6.16 -22.02 7.80
CA GLY A 127 -4.88 -21.38 8.08
C GLY A 127 -4.98 -19.86 8.15
N HIS A 128 -3.86 -19.18 8.42
CA HIS A 128 -3.81 -17.73 8.58
C HIS A 128 -4.02 -17.03 7.23
N SER A 129 -5.05 -16.19 7.17
CA SER A 129 -5.48 -15.53 5.93
C SER A 129 -4.88 -14.13 5.81
N THR A 130 -4.34 -13.81 4.65
CA THR A 130 -3.83 -12.48 4.30
C THR A 130 -4.81 -11.67 3.46
N GLY A 131 -5.79 -12.32 2.84
CA GLY A 131 -6.81 -11.66 2.04
C GLY A 131 -8.04 -12.54 1.80
N LEU A 132 -9.20 -11.89 1.65
CA LEU A 132 -10.47 -12.53 1.38
C LEU A 132 -11.20 -11.82 0.24
N ALA A 133 -11.87 -12.62 -0.61
CA ALA A 133 -12.85 -12.13 -1.57
C ALA A 133 -14.07 -13.05 -1.56
N SER A 134 -15.24 -12.49 -1.86
CA SER A 134 -16.51 -13.22 -1.91
C SER A 134 -17.25 -12.88 -3.20
N ALA A 135 -17.86 -13.89 -3.81
CA ALA A 135 -18.70 -13.78 -5.00
C ALA A 135 -20.19 -13.82 -4.62
N GLU A 136 -21.05 -13.33 -5.51
CA GLU A 136 -22.51 -13.34 -5.29
C GLU A 136 -23.12 -14.75 -5.20
N ASP A 137 -22.48 -15.75 -5.81
CA ASP A 137 -22.95 -17.14 -5.84
C ASP A 137 -22.63 -17.94 -4.57
N GLY A 138 -21.94 -17.33 -3.60
CA GLY A 138 -21.50 -18.00 -2.37
C GLY A 138 -20.05 -18.48 -2.41
N THR A 139 -19.39 -18.47 -3.55
CA THR A 139 -17.97 -18.82 -3.66
C THR A 139 -17.13 -17.77 -2.94
N CYS A 140 -16.09 -18.21 -2.25
CA CYS A 140 -15.11 -17.30 -1.67
C CYS A 140 -13.68 -17.73 -2.01
N ALA A 141 -12.77 -16.75 -1.99
CA ALA A 141 -11.36 -16.94 -2.25
C ALA A 141 -10.57 -16.46 -1.04
N VAL A 142 -9.59 -17.26 -0.62
CA VAL A 142 -8.76 -16.99 0.54
C VAL A 142 -7.30 -17.09 0.14
N ALA A 143 -6.56 -16.01 0.39
CA ALA A 143 -5.12 -15.99 0.31
C ALA A 143 -4.55 -16.29 1.70
N LEU A 144 -3.54 -17.16 1.76
CA LEU A 144 -2.89 -17.55 3.00
C LEU A 144 -1.48 -16.94 3.12
N GLU A 145 -0.94 -16.90 4.33
CA GLU A 145 0.41 -16.37 4.61
C GLU A 145 1.53 -17.12 3.88
N ASP A 146 1.32 -18.41 3.56
CA ASP A 146 2.27 -19.24 2.82
C ASP A 146 2.19 -19.08 1.29
N GLY A 147 1.41 -18.10 0.81
CA GLY A 147 1.24 -17.82 -0.62
C GLY A 147 0.20 -18.69 -1.33
N ARG A 148 -0.45 -19.62 -0.61
CA ARG A 148 -1.48 -20.50 -1.15
C ARG A 148 -2.79 -19.75 -1.39
N LEU A 149 -3.43 -20.06 -2.51
CA LEU A 149 -4.79 -19.64 -2.85
C LEU A 149 -5.75 -20.82 -2.66
N LEU A 150 -6.80 -20.62 -1.87
CA LEU A 150 -7.94 -21.52 -1.78
C LEU A 150 -9.17 -20.87 -2.41
N ILE A 151 -9.84 -21.59 -3.30
CA ILE A 151 -11.16 -21.22 -3.81
C ILE A 151 -12.15 -22.21 -3.20
N LEU A 152 -13.10 -21.68 -2.45
CA LEU A 152 -14.03 -22.45 -1.64
C LEU A 152 -15.46 -22.23 -2.12
N GLY A 153 -16.25 -23.28 -2.10
CA GLY A 153 -17.68 -23.20 -2.36
C GLY A 153 -18.46 -22.61 -1.18
N PRO A 154 -19.79 -22.46 -1.32
CA PRO A 154 -20.64 -21.82 -0.31
C PRO A 154 -20.67 -22.50 1.05
N LYS A 155 -20.25 -23.78 1.15
CA LYS A 155 -20.15 -24.52 2.42
C LYS A 155 -18.69 -24.68 2.88
N LEU A 156 -17.79 -23.87 2.33
CA LEU A 156 -16.35 -23.93 2.56
C LEU A 156 -15.70 -25.25 2.12
N GLU A 157 -16.31 -25.96 1.16
CA GLU A 157 -15.68 -27.07 0.47
C GLU A 157 -14.60 -26.54 -0.50
N VAL A 158 -13.43 -27.18 -0.52
CA VAL A 158 -12.34 -26.77 -1.42
C VAL A 158 -12.70 -27.12 -2.86
N LEU A 159 -12.89 -26.10 -3.71
CA LEU A 159 -13.09 -26.25 -5.14
C LEU A 159 -11.73 -26.29 -5.86
N HIS A 160 -10.86 -25.34 -5.53
CA HIS A 160 -9.50 -25.27 -6.03
C HIS A 160 -8.51 -24.95 -4.92
N ASP A 161 -7.33 -25.51 -5.10
CA ASP A 161 -6.21 -25.45 -4.17
C ASP A 161 -4.95 -25.19 -4.99
N SER A 162 -4.41 -23.99 -4.88
CA SER A 162 -3.25 -23.53 -5.65
C SER A 162 -2.15 -23.12 -4.67
N PRO A 163 -1.21 -24.03 -4.34
CA PRO A 163 -0.09 -23.73 -3.46
C PRO A 163 0.86 -22.71 -4.08
N ALA A 164 1.69 -22.11 -3.23
CA ALA A 164 2.88 -21.43 -3.73
C ALA A 164 3.81 -22.44 -4.43
N ALA A 165 4.60 -21.94 -5.36
CA ALA A 165 5.72 -22.65 -5.95
C ALA A 165 6.65 -23.29 -4.89
N GLU A 166 7.04 -24.56 -5.05
CA GLU A 166 7.90 -25.25 -4.05
C GLU A 166 9.32 -24.64 -3.96
N ASP A 167 9.75 -23.99 -5.03
CA ASP A 167 11.07 -23.40 -5.20
C ASP A 167 11.11 -21.88 -4.96
N ASP A 168 9.99 -21.28 -4.54
CA ASP A 168 9.84 -19.84 -4.42
C ASP A 168 8.96 -19.44 -3.23
N VAL A 169 9.08 -18.19 -2.78
CA VAL A 169 8.21 -17.61 -1.76
C VAL A 169 7.25 -16.67 -2.48
N GLU A 170 6.00 -17.09 -2.62
CA GLU A 170 4.96 -16.30 -3.28
C GLU A 170 4.01 -15.66 -2.26
N THR A 171 3.43 -14.53 -2.63
CA THR A 171 2.35 -13.89 -1.87
C THR A 171 1.26 -13.38 -2.80
N ILE A 172 0.05 -13.31 -2.30
CA ILE A 172 -1.10 -12.78 -3.04
C ILE A 172 -1.36 -11.36 -2.52
N SER A 173 -1.29 -10.38 -3.41
CA SER A 173 -1.42 -8.97 -3.03
C SER A 173 -2.85 -8.46 -3.15
N CYS A 174 -3.61 -8.95 -4.14
CA CYS A 174 -4.96 -8.49 -4.43
C CYS A 174 -5.80 -9.62 -5.02
N MET A 175 -7.10 -9.62 -4.73
CA MET A 175 -8.07 -10.54 -5.30
C MET A 175 -9.41 -9.85 -5.50
N ALA A 176 -10.10 -10.15 -6.61
CA ALA A 176 -11.43 -9.65 -6.86
C ALA A 176 -12.23 -10.65 -7.70
N PHE A 177 -13.49 -10.88 -7.31
CA PHE A 177 -14.44 -11.58 -8.16
C PHE A 177 -15.06 -10.62 -9.16
N ARG A 178 -15.19 -11.08 -10.40
CA ARG A 178 -16.01 -10.44 -11.41
C ARG A 178 -17.47 -10.81 -11.25
N SER A 179 -18.34 -10.04 -11.90
CA SER A 179 -19.79 -10.28 -11.94
C SER A 179 -20.17 -11.62 -12.59
N ASP A 180 -19.30 -12.21 -13.40
CA ASP A 180 -19.51 -13.53 -14.01
C ASP A 180 -18.95 -14.71 -13.17
N GLY A 181 -18.49 -14.43 -11.95
CA GLY A 181 -17.95 -15.43 -11.02
C GLY A 181 -16.50 -15.82 -11.26
N VAL A 182 -15.82 -15.23 -12.26
CA VAL A 182 -14.38 -15.43 -12.45
C VAL A 182 -13.62 -14.64 -11.39
N LEU A 183 -12.76 -15.34 -10.66
CA LEU A 183 -11.83 -14.74 -9.70
C LEU A 183 -10.58 -14.26 -10.44
N VAL A 184 -10.14 -13.04 -10.16
CA VAL A 184 -8.84 -12.52 -10.58
C VAL A 184 -7.96 -12.37 -9.35
N VAL A 185 -6.74 -12.88 -9.43
CA VAL A 185 -5.77 -12.91 -8.33
C VAL A 185 -4.46 -12.32 -8.81
N ALA A 186 -3.91 -11.35 -8.10
CA ALA A 186 -2.56 -10.87 -8.31
C ALA A 186 -1.60 -11.58 -7.35
N ARG A 187 -0.70 -12.37 -7.92
CA ARG A 187 0.30 -13.14 -7.19
C ARG A 187 1.69 -12.67 -7.56
N ASN A 188 2.57 -12.64 -6.57
CA ASN A 188 3.87 -11.98 -6.64
C ASN A 188 4.91 -12.88 -5.99
N SER A 189 6.01 -13.11 -6.67
CA SER A 189 7.22 -13.75 -6.15
C SER A 189 7.99 -12.75 -5.28
N LEU A 190 8.49 -13.22 -4.14
CA LEU A 190 9.41 -12.48 -3.27
C LEU A 190 10.84 -13.05 -3.35
N GLY A 191 11.00 -14.21 -3.99
CA GLY A 191 12.28 -14.88 -4.18
C GLY A 191 12.88 -14.65 -5.56
N MET A 192 13.91 -15.42 -5.88
CA MET A 192 14.41 -15.51 -7.25
C MET A 192 13.69 -16.66 -7.94
N THR A 193 12.89 -16.36 -8.96
CA THR A 193 12.27 -17.37 -9.82
C THR A 193 13.36 -18.13 -10.58
N VAL A 194 13.39 -19.45 -10.44
CA VAL A 194 14.40 -20.31 -11.10
C VAL A 194 13.98 -20.69 -12.54
N ASP A 195 12.76 -20.34 -12.93
CA ASP A 195 12.13 -20.65 -14.22
C ASP A 195 11.56 -19.40 -14.93
N GLU A 196 10.81 -19.60 -16.02
CA GLU A 196 10.22 -18.52 -16.83
C GLU A 196 8.91 -17.95 -16.25
N ARG A 197 8.56 -18.24 -15.00
CA ARG A 197 7.35 -17.67 -14.38
C ARG A 197 7.58 -16.17 -14.15
N PRO A 198 6.60 -15.31 -14.50
CA PRO A 198 6.70 -13.90 -14.17
C PRO A 198 6.71 -13.67 -12.66
N GLU A 199 7.56 -12.73 -12.22
CA GLU A 199 7.64 -12.33 -10.81
C GLU A 199 6.30 -11.80 -10.31
N ASN A 200 5.64 -10.93 -11.08
CA ASN A 200 4.30 -10.42 -10.80
C ASN A 200 3.35 -10.92 -11.88
N ARG A 201 2.21 -11.49 -11.48
CA ARG A 201 1.23 -12.02 -12.43
C ARG A 201 -0.20 -11.92 -11.95
N LEU A 202 -1.10 -11.83 -12.91
CA LEU A 202 -2.53 -12.03 -12.73
C LEU A 202 -2.90 -13.45 -13.11
N GLU A 203 -3.67 -14.10 -12.25
CA GLU A 203 -4.26 -15.41 -12.47
C GLU A 203 -5.79 -15.27 -12.50
N CYS A 204 -6.42 -15.79 -13.54
CA CYS A 204 -7.88 -15.78 -13.70
C CYS A 204 -8.41 -17.19 -13.45
N TRP A 205 -9.21 -17.37 -12.41
CA TRP A 205 -9.73 -18.64 -11.96
C TRP A 205 -11.24 -18.72 -12.12
N HIS A 206 -11.72 -19.84 -12.66
CA HIS A 206 -13.14 -20.14 -12.72
C HIS A 206 -13.45 -21.32 -11.81
N SER A 207 -14.48 -21.21 -10.97
CA SER A 207 -14.84 -22.16 -9.91
C SER A 207 -14.95 -23.63 -10.36
N GLU A 208 -15.35 -23.87 -11.61
CA GLU A 208 -15.42 -25.23 -12.17
C GLU A 208 -14.22 -25.63 -13.06
N ARG A 209 -13.59 -24.66 -13.74
CA ARG A 209 -12.58 -24.94 -14.78
C ARG A 209 -11.16 -24.85 -14.25
N GLY A 210 -10.97 -24.29 -13.05
CA GLY A 210 -9.66 -23.94 -12.51
C GLY A 210 -9.08 -22.71 -13.20
N LEU A 211 -7.75 -22.68 -13.33
CA LEU A 211 -7.01 -21.59 -13.93
C LEU A 211 -7.35 -21.47 -15.43
N VAL A 212 -7.88 -20.32 -15.81
CA VAL A 212 -8.33 -19.98 -17.17
C VAL A 212 -7.28 -19.19 -17.94
N ASN A 213 -6.64 -18.22 -17.28
CA ASN A 213 -5.66 -17.33 -17.91
C ASN A 213 -4.60 -16.89 -16.91
N THR A 214 -3.40 -16.62 -17.40
CA THR A 214 -2.33 -15.99 -16.65
C THR A 214 -1.70 -14.89 -17.51
N SER A 215 -1.49 -13.72 -16.91
CA SER A 215 -0.89 -12.56 -17.55
C SER A 215 0.20 -12.00 -16.66
N GLU A 216 1.30 -11.55 -17.25
CA GLU A 216 2.39 -10.88 -16.54
C GLU A 216 1.97 -9.47 -16.12
N LEU A 217 2.52 -9.00 -15.01
CA LEU A 217 2.38 -7.63 -14.54
C LEU A 217 3.77 -6.98 -14.49
N PRO A 218 3.89 -5.69 -14.85
CA PRO A 218 5.18 -4.97 -14.78
C PRO A 218 5.66 -4.79 -13.35
N ALA A 219 4.74 -4.69 -12.39
CA ALA A 219 5.03 -4.55 -10.97
C ALA A 219 3.91 -5.13 -10.11
N ARG A 220 4.18 -5.28 -8.81
CA ARG A 220 3.21 -5.79 -7.83
C ARG A 220 1.92 -4.99 -7.86
N ALA A 221 0.80 -5.69 -8.03
CA ALA A 221 -0.52 -5.08 -7.93
C ALA A 221 -0.80 -4.65 -6.48
N THR A 222 -1.26 -3.42 -6.32
CA THR A 222 -1.56 -2.79 -5.03
C THR A 222 -3.05 -2.55 -4.86
N THR A 223 -3.78 -2.44 -5.96
CA THR A 223 -5.24 -2.37 -5.98
C THR A 223 -5.78 -2.97 -7.28
N MET A 224 -7.03 -3.44 -7.25
CA MET A 224 -7.71 -3.92 -8.45
C MET A 224 -9.20 -3.65 -8.38
N MET A 225 -9.79 -3.49 -9.56
CA MET A 225 -11.23 -3.37 -9.74
C MET A 225 -11.67 -4.28 -10.87
N ALA A 226 -12.52 -5.25 -10.57
CA ALA A 226 -13.14 -6.09 -11.59
C ALA A 226 -14.02 -5.25 -12.51
N THR A 227 -13.98 -5.52 -13.81
CA THR A 227 -14.87 -4.91 -14.82
C THR A 227 -15.77 -5.98 -15.42
N GLY A 228 -16.74 -5.59 -16.25
CA GLY A 228 -17.63 -6.54 -16.92
C GLY A 228 -16.91 -7.51 -17.87
N SER A 229 -15.79 -7.09 -18.45
CA SER A 229 -15.00 -7.88 -19.42
C SER A 229 -13.63 -8.29 -18.88
N GLY A 230 -13.15 -7.66 -17.80
CA GLY A 230 -11.75 -7.70 -17.41
C GLY A 230 -11.49 -7.30 -15.97
N VAL A 231 -10.34 -6.66 -15.78
CA VAL A 231 -9.89 -6.06 -14.52
C VAL A 231 -9.09 -4.81 -14.83
N VAL A 232 -9.21 -3.79 -13.98
CA VAL A 232 -8.29 -2.65 -13.93
C VAL A 232 -7.37 -2.87 -12.74
N VAL A 233 -6.07 -2.72 -12.95
CA VAL A 233 -5.04 -2.96 -11.94
C VAL A 233 -4.19 -1.72 -11.76
N GLY A 234 -4.04 -1.30 -10.51
CA GLY A 234 -3.05 -0.31 -10.11
C GLY A 234 -1.84 -1.00 -9.49
N CYS A 235 -0.65 -0.59 -9.90
CA CYS A 235 0.61 -1.19 -9.48
C CYS A 235 1.43 -0.28 -8.55
N PHE A 236 2.40 -0.89 -7.87
CA PHE A 236 3.31 -0.23 -6.95
C PHE A 236 4.23 0.80 -7.61
N ASP A 237 4.59 0.59 -8.86
CA ASP A 237 5.43 1.49 -9.68
C ASP A 237 4.65 2.68 -10.26
N GLY A 238 3.33 2.75 -10.06
CA GLY A 238 2.48 3.77 -10.65
C GLY A 238 1.82 3.37 -11.98
N SER A 239 2.06 2.15 -12.48
CA SER A 239 1.42 1.63 -13.69
C SER A 239 -0.09 1.37 -13.46
N LEU A 240 -0.94 1.92 -14.34
CA LEU A 240 -2.38 1.67 -14.40
C LEU A 240 -2.69 0.86 -15.66
N LEU A 241 -3.19 -0.36 -15.47
CA LEU A 241 -3.40 -1.33 -16.53
C LEU A 241 -4.87 -1.74 -16.61
N ILE A 242 -5.34 -2.05 -17.82
CA ILE A 242 -6.59 -2.77 -18.02
C ILE A 242 -6.32 -4.07 -18.76
N LEU A 243 -6.92 -5.16 -18.29
CA LEU A 243 -6.81 -6.47 -18.88
C LEU A 243 -8.20 -7.04 -19.09
N ASP A 244 -8.58 -7.26 -20.35
CA ASP A 244 -9.77 -8.03 -20.69
C ASP A 244 -9.46 -9.53 -20.66
N ILE A 245 -10.24 -10.28 -19.88
CA ILE A 245 -9.97 -11.72 -19.71
C ILE A 245 -10.28 -12.44 -21.02
N GLY A 246 -9.25 -13.10 -21.56
CA GLY A 246 -9.29 -13.76 -22.86
C GLY A 246 -8.48 -13.04 -23.93
N GLU A 247 -8.08 -11.79 -23.67
CA GLU A 247 -7.02 -11.12 -24.43
C GLU A 247 -5.64 -11.56 -23.91
N ARG A 248 -4.64 -11.48 -24.78
CA ARG A 248 -3.27 -11.93 -24.48
C ARG A 248 -2.39 -10.86 -23.86
N GLN A 249 -2.79 -9.60 -23.93
CA GLN A 249 -1.97 -8.49 -23.49
C GLN A 249 -2.83 -7.51 -22.70
N GLU A 250 -2.29 -7.12 -21.57
CA GLU A 250 -2.69 -5.95 -20.81
C GLU A 250 -2.45 -4.68 -21.62
N ARG A 251 -3.27 -3.67 -21.37
CA ARG A 251 -3.14 -2.34 -21.97
C ARG A 251 -2.80 -1.34 -20.88
N LEU A 252 -1.63 -0.73 -20.99
CA LEU A 252 -1.25 0.42 -20.17
C LEU A 252 -2.17 1.60 -20.49
N ILE A 253 -2.83 2.12 -19.47
CA ILE A 253 -3.66 3.32 -19.52
C ILE A 253 -2.81 4.53 -19.20
N ALA A 254 -2.12 4.50 -18.06
CA ALA A 254 -1.30 5.60 -17.58
C ALA A 254 -0.15 5.09 -16.71
N GLU A 255 0.90 5.89 -16.60
CA GLU A 255 2.00 5.71 -15.67
C GLU A 255 2.07 6.96 -14.79
N LEU A 256 1.87 6.77 -13.49
CA LEU A 256 1.91 7.83 -12.48
C LEU A 256 3.24 7.81 -11.74
N ASP A 257 3.63 8.93 -11.15
CA ASP A 257 4.95 9.06 -10.51
C ASP A 257 5.08 8.25 -9.21
N TYR A 258 3.95 7.79 -8.65
CA TYR A 258 3.88 7.09 -7.37
C TYR A 258 2.90 5.92 -7.40
N GLN A 259 3.06 5.02 -6.42
CA GLN A 259 2.19 3.87 -6.18
C GLN A 259 0.70 4.24 -6.25
N ILE A 260 -0.05 3.44 -6.99
CA ILE A 260 -1.51 3.52 -7.01
C ILE A 260 -2.07 2.82 -5.76
N SER A 261 -2.88 3.50 -4.97
CA SER A 261 -3.51 2.94 -3.75
C SER A 261 -4.98 2.58 -3.96
N GLY A 262 -5.65 3.20 -4.92
CA GLY A 262 -7.08 2.97 -5.17
C GLY A 262 -7.48 3.24 -6.60
N VAL A 263 -8.45 2.48 -7.09
CA VAL A 263 -9.06 2.69 -8.39
C VAL A 263 -10.57 2.50 -8.30
N CYS A 264 -11.31 3.40 -8.94
CA CYS A 264 -12.77 3.38 -8.97
C CYS A 264 -13.25 3.76 -10.38
N ALA A 265 -14.35 3.17 -10.85
CA ALA A 265 -14.97 3.53 -12.12
C ALA A 265 -15.78 4.83 -11.97
N TRP A 266 -15.71 5.70 -12.98
CA TRP A 266 -16.50 6.92 -13.05
C TRP A 266 -17.03 7.15 -14.47
N GLY A 267 -18.25 6.69 -14.73
CA GLY A 267 -18.78 6.66 -16.10
C GLY A 267 -17.90 5.80 -17.01
N ASP A 268 -17.35 6.41 -18.07
CA ASP A 268 -16.40 5.79 -19.00
C ASP A 268 -14.92 6.02 -18.61
N ASP A 269 -14.68 6.78 -17.52
CA ASP A 269 -13.36 7.13 -17.01
C ASP A 269 -13.04 6.36 -15.72
N LEU A 270 -11.83 6.59 -15.20
CA LEU A 270 -11.32 6.01 -13.97
C LEU A 270 -10.93 7.13 -13.01
N LEU A 271 -11.25 6.94 -11.72
CA LEU A 271 -10.67 7.70 -10.63
C LEU A 271 -9.55 6.88 -10.00
N VAL A 272 -8.39 7.50 -9.85
CA VAL A 272 -7.15 6.80 -9.47
C VAL A 272 -6.49 7.59 -8.34
N ALA A 273 -6.32 6.94 -7.19
CA ALA A 273 -5.53 7.46 -6.09
C ALA A 273 -4.07 7.04 -6.27
N SER A 274 -3.15 7.99 -6.23
CA SER A 274 -1.71 7.76 -6.20
C SER A 274 -1.07 8.69 -5.20
N TRP A 275 -0.59 8.12 -4.10
CA TRP A 275 -0.06 8.83 -2.94
C TRP A 275 -0.98 9.94 -2.42
N PHE A 276 -0.63 11.21 -2.57
CA PHE A 276 -1.45 12.36 -2.14
C PHE A 276 -2.49 12.77 -3.20
N ASP A 277 -2.39 12.27 -4.42
CA ASP A 277 -3.18 12.75 -5.54
C ASP A 277 -4.34 11.83 -5.89
N VAL A 278 -5.44 12.43 -6.32
CA VAL A 278 -6.54 11.76 -7.01
C VAL A 278 -6.62 12.29 -8.43
N PHE A 279 -6.67 11.39 -9.39
CA PHE A 279 -6.77 11.70 -10.81
C PHE A 279 -8.09 11.22 -11.38
N ARG A 280 -8.67 12.00 -12.31
CA ARG A 280 -9.62 11.45 -13.29
C ARG A 280 -8.89 11.19 -14.59
N ILE A 281 -8.84 9.93 -14.99
CA ILE A 281 -8.10 9.46 -16.17
C ILE A 281 -9.08 8.75 -17.09
N THR A 282 -9.10 9.14 -18.36
CA THR A 282 -9.91 8.43 -19.36
C THR A 282 -9.38 7.02 -19.56
N THR A 283 -10.22 6.11 -20.03
CA THR A 283 -9.75 4.77 -20.43
C THR A 283 -8.75 4.80 -21.59
N GLY A 284 -8.59 5.95 -22.28
CA GLY A 284 -7.57 6.20 -23.29
C GLY A 284 -6.23 6.73 -22.73
N GLY A 285 -6.12 7.00 -21.43
CA GLY A 285 -4.89 7.46 -20.77
C GLY A 285 -4.75 8.98 -20.61
N GLU A 286 -5.77 9.75 -20.99
CA GLU A 286 -5.75 11.20 -20.81
C GLU A 286 -6.14 11.58 -19.38
N VAL A 287 -5.28 12.34 -18.71
CA VAL A 287 -5.59 12.92 -17.39
C VAL A 287 -6.44 14.17 -17.57
N ILE A 288 -7.70 14.10 -17.12
CA ILE A 288 -8.66 15.22 -17.19
C ILE A 288 -8.33 16.25 -16.11
N TRP A 289 -8.17 15.79 -14.87
CA TRP A 289 -7.79 16.63 -13.74
C TRP A 289 -7.03 15.86 -12.66
N GLN A 290 -6.37 16.63 -11.79
CA GLN A 290 -5.69 16.18 -10.58
C GLN A 290 -6.22 16.97 -9.37
N PHE A 291 -6.41 16.27 -8.25
CA PHE A 291 -6.74 16.84 -6.95
C PHE A 291 -5.70 16.39 -5.93
N GLU A 292 -5.03 17.34 -5.27
CA GLU A 292 -4.05 17.06 -4.22
C GLU A 292 -4.73 17.04 -2.85
N HIS A 293 -4.71 15.88 -2.21
CA HIS A 293 -5.20 15.67 -0.86
C HIS A 293 -4.08 15.88 0.16
N ILE A 294 -4.40 16.46 1.33
CA ILE A 294 -3.38 16.82 2.32
C ILE A 294 -2.72 15.61 3.01
N GLY A 295 -3.38 14.45 2.93
CA GLY A 295 -2.92 13.16 3.44
C GLY A 295 -2.83 12.12 2.32
N VAL A 296 -2.10 11.04 2.56
CA VAL A 296 -1.98 9.93 1.61
C VAL A 296 -3.34 9.28 1.44
N VAL A 297 -3.86 9.26 0.21
CA VAL A 297 -5.18 8.75 -0.12
C VAL A 297 -5.22 7.23 0.06
N GLU A 298 -6.11 6.76 0.93
CA GLU A 298 -6.31 5.33 1.22
C GLU A 298 -7.61 4.80 0.62
N HIS A 299 -8.66 5.63 0.53
CA HIS A 299 -9.97 5.21 0.03
C HIS A 299 -10.57 6.25 -0.93
N ILE A 300 -11.16 5.75 -2.04
CA ILE A 300 -12.01 6.51 -2.95
C ILE A 300 -13.38 5.81 -2.99
N LEU A 301 -14.43 6.51 -2.60
CA LEU A 301 -15.79 5.98 -2.50
C LEU A 301 -16.72 6.68 -3.49
N GLY A 302 -17.25 5.94 -4.47
CA GLY A 302 -18.24 6.47 -5.40
C GLY A 302 -19.63 6.59 -4.77
N LEU A 303 -20.12 7.81 -4.58
CA LEU A 303 -21.39 8.15 -3.93
C LEU A 303 -22.51 8.46 -4.95
N GLY A 304 -22.42 7.89 -6.15
CA GLY A 304 -23.32 8.21 -7.27
C GLY A 304 -22.83 9.40 -8.07
N GLU A 305 -23.30 10.62 -7.76
CA GLU A 305 -22.91 11.86 -8.45
C GLU A 305 -21.71 12.58 -7.77
N ARG A 306 -21.18 12.00 -6.70
CA ARG A 306 -20.05 12.55 -5.94
C ARG A 306 -19.09 11.45 -5.54
N VAL A 307 -17.94 11.84 -5.02
CA VAL A 307 -16.94 10.92 -4.51
C VAL A 307 -16.43 11.41 -3.16
N ALA A 308 -16.34 10.51 -2.19
CA ALA A 308 -15.60 10.77 -0.95
C ALA A 308 -14.17 10.25 -1.09
N VAL A 309 -13.22 11.09 -0.70
CA VAL A 309 -11.79 10.79 -0.65
C VAL A 309 -11.36 10.82 0.81
N LEU A 310 -10.70 9.76 1.27
CA LEU A 310 -10.15 9.66 2.61
C LEU A 310 -8.65 9.39 2.54
N GLY A 311 -7.89 10.04 3.42
CA GLY A 311 -6.45 9.81 3.53
C GLY A 311 -5.92 9.87 4.96
N ASP A 312 -4.63 9.53 5.10
CA ASP A 312 -3.89 9.53 6.36
C ASP A 312 -2.70 10.51 6.25
N ASP A 313 -2.53 11.39 7.25
CA ASP A 313 -1.45 12.38 7.28
C ASP A 313 -0.05 11.77 7.45
N ARG A 314 0.03 10.51 7.92
CA ARG A 314 1.24 9.72 8.24
C ARG A 314 2.26 10.40 9.17
N LYS A 315 2.04 11.63 9.61
CA LYS A 315 3.02 12.50 10.27
C LYS A 315 2.72 12.72 11.75
N GLY A 316 1.47 12.58 12.20
CA GLY A 316 1.12 13.18 13.51
C GLY A 316 0.01 12.56 14.33
N ARG A 317 -0.75 11.57 13.80
CA ARG A 317 -2.00 11.06 14.43
C ARG A 317 -3.18 12.04 14.36
N THR A 318 -3.11 13.07 13.51
CA THR A 318 -4.29 13.84 13.12
C THR A 318 -4.86 13.17 11.88
N PRO A 319 -6.13 12.75 11.89
CA PRO A 319 -6.73 12.26 10.66
C PRO A 319 -6.74 13.39 9.62
N ALA A 320 -6.40 13.07 8.38
CA ALA A 320 -6.65 14.00 7.30
C ALA A 320 -8.18 14.14 7.13
N PRO A 321 -8.68 15.34 6.81
CA PRO A 321 -10.10 15.54 6.61
C PRO A 321 -10.57 14.68 5.45
N MET A 322 -11.79 14.20 5.55
CA MET A 322 -12.46 13.59 4.42
C MET A 322 -12.91 14.69 3.46
N VAL A 323 -12.70 14.47 2.17
CA VAL A 323 -13.05 15.44 1.14
C VAL A 323 -14.14 14.88 0.24
N ILE A 324 -15.17 15.69 -0.04
CA ILE A 324 -16.18 15.39 -1.06
C ILE A 324 -15.83 16.11 -2.34
N LEU A 325 -15.73 15.37 -3.43
CA LEU A 325 -15.45 15.86 -4.78
C LEU A 325 -16.68 15.68 -5.67
N ASP A 326 -16.84 16.60 -6.63
CA ASP A 326 -17.64 16.39 -7.83
C ASP A 326 -16.67 16.18 -9.00
N PRO A 327 -16.47 14.93 -9.45
CA PRO A 327 -15.55 14.61 -10.53
C PRO A 327 -15.87 15.24 -11.88
N ASP A 328 -17.10 15.72 -12.09
CA ASP A 328 -17.54 16.36 -13.32
C ASP A 328 -17.34 17.89 -13.29
N THR A 329 -16.80 18.43 -12.19
CA THR A 329 -16.38 19.84 -12.11
C THR A 329 -15.36 20.16 -13.21
N PRO A 330 -15.59 21.21 -14.03
CA PRO A 330 -14.62 21.62 -15.04
C PRO A 330 -13.26 21.98 -14.40
N PRO A 331 -12.15 21.45 -14.93
CA PRO A 331 -10.83 21.75 -14.38
C PRO A 331 -10.49 23.23 -14.53
N ARG A 332 -9.85 23.77 -13.48
CA ARG A 332 -9.19 25.05 -13.50
C ARG A 332 -7.76 24.84 -14.00
N HIS A 333 -7.33 25.71 -14.89
CA HIS A 333 -5.92 25.83 -15.25
C HIS A 333 -5.48 27.17 -14.67
N ASP A 334 -4.58 27.13 -13.68
CA ASP A 334 -3.96 28.36 -13.21
C ASP A 334 -3.02 28.86 -14.31
N ASP A 335 -3.57 29.67 -15.22
CA ASP A 335 -2.77 30.49 -16.12
C ASP A 335 -2.01 31.49 -15.24
N PHE A 336 -0.74 31.20 -14.95
CA PHE A 336 0.22 32.23 -14.54
C PHE A 336 0.50 33.16 -15.74
N LEU A 337 -0.52 33.90 -16.14
CA LEU A 337 -0.47 35.14 -16.87
C LEU A 337 -1.46 36.08 -16.19
N THR A 338 -1.18 36.44 -14.94
CA THR A 338 -1.76 37.66 -14.38
C THR A 338 -1.19 38.83 -15.18
N THR A 339 -1.97 39.27 -16.16
CA THR A 339 -2.13 40.68 -16.48
C THR A 339 -2.06 41.48 -15.19
N GLU A 340 -1.01 42.28 -15.03
CA GLU A 340 -0.97 43.31 -13.98
C GLU A 340 -2.20 44.20 -14.16
N GLU A 341 -3.19 44.07 -13.27
CA GLU A 341 -4.10 45.17 -13.03
C GLU A 341 -3.26 46.33 -12.48
N PRO A 342 -3.36 47.54 -13.06
CA PRO A 342 -2.45 48.62 -12.71
C PRO A 342 -2.71 49.07 -11.28
N ALA A 343 -1.75 48.76 -10.40
CA ALA A 343 -1.65 49.38 -9.09
C ALA A 343 -1.28 50.87 -9.25
N GLU A 344 -2.01 51.73 -8.54
CA GLU A 344 -1.74 53.17 -8.40
C GLU A 344 -0.26 53.44 -8.02
N PRO A 345 0.36 54.51 -8.54
CA PRO A 345 1.82 54.66 -8.53
C PRO A 345 2.34 54.98 -7.13
N SER A 346 3.11 54.07 -6.54
CA SER A 346 3.95 54.35 -5.38
C SER A 346 5.38 54.67 -5.84
N SER A 347 5.75 55.95 -5.71
CA SER A 347 7.09 56.56 -5.77
C SER A 347 8.28 55.70 -6.24
N ASP A 348 8.84 56.07 -7.38
CA ASP A 348 10.03 55.52 -8.08
C ASP A 348 11.38 55.66 -7.32
N GLU A 349 11.41 55.76 -6.00
CA GLU A 349 12.69 55.92 -5.27
C GLU A 349 13.38 54.61 -4.87
N PHE A 350 12.75 53.44 -5.09
CA PHE A 350 13.33 52.14 -4.70
C PHE A 350 13.00 50.98 -5.65
N SER A 351 12.76 51.26 -6.93
CA SER A 351 12.80 50.20 -7.95
C SER A 351 14.27 49.89 -8.25
N GLY A 352 14.73 48.66 -8.02
CA GLY A 352 16.07 48.19 -8.38
C GLY A 352 16.32 48.08 -9.89
N SER A 353 15.58 48.83 -10.71
CA SER A 353 15.75 48.96 -12.14
C SER A 353 16.88 49.92 -12.45
N LEU A 354 17.74 49.55 -13.40
CA LEU A 354 18.79 50.41 -13.94
C LEU A 354 18.15 51.66 -14.58
N SER A 355 18.84 52.80 -14.47
CA SER A 355 18.39 54.03 -15.15
C SER A 355 18.55 53.91 -16.67
N GLU A 356 17.78 54.68 -17.45
CA GLU A 356 17.88 54.69 -18.92
C GLU A 356 19.30 55.04 -19.43
N GLU A 357 20.08 55.78 -18.63
CA GLU A 357 21.49 56.07 -18.91
C GLU A 357 22.40 54.85 -18.69
N GLU A 358 22.09 53.98 -17.73
CA GLU A 358 22.84 52.75 -17.45
C GLU A 358 22.50 51.63 -18.44
N GLU A 359 21.25 51.54 -18.90
CA GLU A 359 20.85 50.63 -19.98
C GLU A 359 21.53 51.00 -21.30
N GLN A 360 21.67 52.30 -21.60
CA GLN A 360 22.43 52.75 -22.78
C GLN A 360 23.93 52.42 -22.71
N MET A 361 24.53 52.43 -21.52
CA MET A 361 25.94 52.03 -21.36
C MET A 361 26.14 50.50 -21.38
N ALA A 362 25.11 49.71 -21.09
CA ALA A 362 25.16 48.25 -21.21
C ALA A 362 25.07 47.76 -22.67
N ASP A 363 24.37 48.50 -23.53
CA ASP A 363 24.21 48.17 -24.96
C ASP A 363 25.38 48.64 -25.84
N GLU A 364 26.26 49.52 -25.34
CA GLU A 364 27.47 49.93 -26.06
C GLU A 364 28.59 48.89 -25.92
N ARG A 365 28.59 47.91 -26.82
CA ARG A 365 29.71 46.97 -27.02
C ARG A 365 31.00 47.74 -27.37
N PRO A 366 32.13 47.53 -26.66
CA PRO A 366 33.39 48.13 -27.06
C PRO A 366 33.86 47.54 -28.39
N ALA A 367 34.32 48.41 -29.30
CA ALA A 367 34.90 47.98 -30.57
C ALA A 367 36.17 47.13 -30.32
N LEU A 368 36.13 45.86 -30.75
CA LEU A 368 37.24 44.93 -30.62
C LEU A 368 38.44 45.40 -31.48
N PRO A 369 39.67 45.41 -30.93
CA PRO A 369 40.88 45.71 -31.69
C PRO A 369 41.07 44.72 -32.86
N GLU A 370 41.61 45.19 -33.99
CA GLU A 370 41.81 44.38 -35.22
C GLU A 370 42.64 43.09 -35.02
N GLN A 371 43.35 42.96 -33.91
CA GLN A 371 44.14 41.77 -33.55
C GLN A 371 43.30 40.62 -32.98
N ALA A 372 42.02 40.85 -32.65
CA ALA A 372 41.12 39.81 -32.16
C ALA A 372 40.39 39.02 -33.27
N ARG A 373 40.56 39.40 -34.55
CA ARG A 373 39.97 38.67 -35.68
C ARG A 373 40.61 37.32 -35.97
N GLY A 374 41.85 37.09 -35.50
CA GLY A 374 42.57 35.83 -35.72
C GLY A 374 42.20 34.69 -34.76
N ILE A 375 41.38 34.94 -33.74
CA ILE A 375 40.99 33.93 -32.73
C ILE A 375 39.62 33.30 -33.05
N LEU A 376 38.82 33.93 -33.91
CA LEU A 376 37.52 33.40 -34.34
C LEU A 376 37.63 32.41 -35.52
N ASP A 377 38.74 32.42 -36.24
CA ASP A 377 39.00 31.50 -37.37
C ASP A 377 39.35 30.07 -36.90
N THR A 378 39.61 29.88 -35.59
CA THR A 378 39.83 28.57 -34.95
C THR A 378 38.55 27.95 -34.37
N LEU A 379 37.40 28.63 -34.48
CA LEU A 379 36.10 28.13 -34.00
C LEU A 379 35.23 27.54 -35.14
N GLU A 380 35.68 27.63 -36.39
CA GLU A 380 35.02 27.03 -37.57
C GLU A 380 35.74 25.77 -38.10
N GLU A 381 36.70 25.20 -37.37
CA GLU A 381 37.14 23.83 -37.66
C GLU A 381 36.07 22.84 -37.17
N GLU A 382 35.35 22.25 -38.12
CA GLU A 382 34.47 21.10 -37.91
C GLU A 382 35.24 20.00 -37.16
N ILE A 383 34.93 19.82 -35.88
CA ILE A 383 35.33 18.63 -35.14
C ILE A 383 34.47 17.49 -35.68
N GLU A 384 35.04 16.66 -36.57
CA GLU A 384 34.51 15.33 -36.85
C GLU A 384 34.54 14.50 -35.55
N ILE A 385 33.42 14.46 -34.84
CA ILE A 385 33.19 13.49 -33.78
C ILE A 385 32.96 12.15 -34.48
N LYS A 386 34.01 11.34 -34.59
CA LYS A 386 33.83 9.89 -34.79
C LYS A 386 33.18 9.34 -33.53
N VAL A 387 31.89 9.04 -33.61
CA VAL A 387 31.23 8.15 -32.64
C VAL A 387 31.78 6.75 -32.89
N ASP A 388 32.78 6.36 -32.11
CA ASP A 388 33.13 4.95 -31.96
C ASP A 388 32.14 4.37 -30.96
N GLU A 389 31.35 3.37 -31.37
CA GLU A 389 30.40 2.63 -30.50
C GLU A 389 31.17 1.74 -29.50
N GLN A 390 31.98 2.33 -28.64
CA GLN A 390 32.72 1.59 -27.61
C GLN A 390 32.39 2.10 -26.21
N ALA A 391 31.58 1.28 -25.53
CA ALA A 391 31.53 1.07 -24.08
C ALA A 391 31.32 2.32 -23.19
N VAL A 392 30.07 2.80 -23.08
CA VAL A 392 29.67 3.77 -22.03
C VAL A 392 28.73 3.15 -20.99
N GLU A 393 28.34 1.88 -21.11
CA GLU A 393 27.45 1.23 -20.12
C GLU A 393 28.12 0.88 -18.79
N ALA A 394 29.45 0.77 -18.73
CA ALA A 394 30.13 0.31 -17.51
C ALA A 394 30.22 1.41 -16.41
N ASP A 395 30.50 2.66 -16.78
CA ASP A 395 30.76 3.73 -15.79
C ASP A 395 29.48 4.23 -15.10
N LEU A 396 28.32 4.24 -15.78
CA LEU A 396 27.04 4.68 -15.18
C LEU A 396 26.53 3.70 -14.12
N LEU A 397 26.73 2.39 -14.34
CA LEU A 397 26.41 1.35 -13.37
C LEU A 397 27.37 1.39 -12.17
N GLU A 398 28.64 1.73 -12.40
CA GLU A 398 29.63 1.86 -11.33
C GLU A 398 29.37 3.10 -10.45
N ASP A 399 28.95 4.22 -11.04
CA ASP A 399 28.57 5.45 -10.34
C ASP A 399 27.24 5.30 -9.55
N LEU A 400 26.24 4.61 -10.12
CA LEU A 400 25.00 4.27 -9.41
C LEU A 400 25.23 3.27 -8.28
N SER A 401 26.09 2.27 -8.49
CA SER A 401 26.51 1.31 -7.47
C SER A 401 27.31 1.97 -6.34
N ALA A 402 28.19 2.92 -6.67
CA ALA A 402 28.92 3.73 -5.70
C ALA A 402 27.98 4.62 -4.87
N SER A 403 26.95 5.19 -5.51
CA SER A 403 25.93 5.99 -4.84
C SER A 403 25.02 5.16 -3.93
N ALA A 404 24.65 3.94 -4.37
CA ALA A 404 23.87 3.00 -3.55
C ALA A 404 24.65 2.49 -2.33
N ARG A 405 25.97 2.25 -2.47
CA ARG A 405 26.85 1.90 -1.34
C ARG A 405 27.02 3.00 -0.29
N ALA A 406 26.69 4.25 -0.61
CA ALA A 406 26.77 5.37 0.33
C ALA A 406 25.61 5.40 1.33
N ILE A 407 24.54 4.64 1.09
CA ILE A 407 23.40 4.52 2.00
C ILE A 407 23.64 3.29 2.88
N ASN A 408 23.79 3.50 4.20
CA ASN A 408 23.92 2.42 5.16
C ASN A 408 22.58 1.70 5.38
N LEU A 409 22.52 0.39 5.14
CA LEU A 409 21.36 -0.42 5.52
C LEU A 409 21.54 -0.89 6.97
N PRO A 410 20.50 -0.86 7.81
CA PRO A 410 20.64 -1.33 9.19
C PRO A 410 20.89 -2.85 9.23
N PRO A 411 21.64 -3.36 10.23
CA PRO A 411 21.95 -4.77 10.33
C PRO A 411 20.69 -5.57 10.68
N VAL A 412 20.67 -6.86 10.33
CA VAL A 412 19.62 -7.80 10.73
C VAL A 412 20.07 -8.55 11.98
N ALA A 413 19.42 -8.28 13.12
CA ALA A 413 19.66 -9.00 14.37
C ALA A 413 18.88 -10.31 14.41
N ASP A 414 19.56 -11.43 14.63
CA ASP A 414 18.95 -12.75 14.86
C ASP A 414 19.39 -13.27 16.23
N ALA A 415 18.46 -13.42 17.17
CA ALA A 415 18.71 -13.94 18.51
C ALA A 415 18.47 -15.46 18.64
N GLY A 416 18.01 -16.10 17.55
CA GLY A 416 17.54 -17.48 17.50
C GLY A 416 16.09 -17.66 17.96
N ASP A 417 15.53 -18.83 17.65
CA ASP A 417 14.16 -19.20 18.03
C ASP A 417 13.97 -19.36 19.55
N ASP A 418 12.75 -19.17 20.02
CA ASP A 418 12.33 -19.43 21.40
C ASP A 418 12.64 -20.88 21.83
N ARG A 419 13.08 -21.06 23.07
CA ARG A 419 13.57 -22.35 23.58
C ARG A 419 12.90 -22.78 24.87
N THR A 420 12.66 -24.08 25.00
CA THR A 420 12.33 -24.71 26.27
C THR A 420 13.51 -25.57 26.73
N VAL A 421 13.95 -25.41 27.97
CA VAL A 421 15.08 -26.14 28.56
C VAL A 421 14.70 -26.71 29.93
N ASP A 422 15.20 -27.91 30.23
CA ASP A 422 14.97 -28.54 31.53
C ASP A 422 15.97 -28.01 32.58
N VAL A 423 15.49 -27.81 33.81
CA VAL A 423 16.35 -27.41 34.93
C VAL A 423 17.12 -28.59 35.54
N ASP A 424 18.30 -28.32 36.09
CA ASP A 424 19.10 -29.29 36.86
C ASP A 424 18.56 -29.51 38.28
N GLU A 425 19.22 -30.39 39.05
CA GLU A 425 18.84 -30.71 40.45
C GLU A 425 18.85 -29.48 41.38
N GLU A 426 19.48 -28.37 40.97
CA GLU A 426 19.52 -27.09 41.69
C GLU A 426 18.41 -26.12 41.24
N GLY A 427 17.55 -26.52 40.31
CA GLY A 427 16.46 -25.72 39.76
C GLY A 427 16.93 -24.64 38.76
N LYS A 428 18.08 -24.83 38.10
CA LYS A 428 18.64 -23.88 37.13
C LYS A 428 18.92 -24.54 35.77
N ALA A 429 18.84 -23.76 34.69
CA ALA A 429 19.23 -24.18 33.36
C ALA A 429 20.41 -23.34 32.84
N THR A 430 21.33 -23.95 32.10
CA THR A 430 22.43 -23.25 31.41
C THR A 430 22.11 -23.16 29.93
N VAL A 431 22.07 -21.95 29.39
CA VAL A 431 21.62 -21.67 28.03
C VAL A 431 22.68 -20.89 27.28
N LEU A 432 22.95 -21.29 26.04
CA LEU A 432 23.80 -20.56 25.11
C LEU A 432 22.89 -19.70 24.21
N LEU A 433 22.95 -18.39 24.41
CA LEU A 433 22.39 -17.40 23.50
C LEU A 433 23.36 -17.25 22.33
N ASP A 434 22.84 -17.28 21.10
CA ASP A 434 23.66 -17.28 19.89
C ASP A 434 23.06 -16.33 18.85
N GLY A 435 23.75 -15.20 18.68
CA GLY A 435 23.43 -14.15 17.74
C GLY A 435 24.29 -14.20 16.49
N GLY A 436 25.06 -15.28 16.30
CA GLY A 436 26.01 -15.42 15.19
C GLY A 436 25.38 -15.53 13.80
N ARG A 437 24.05 -15.64 13.72
CA ARG A 437 23.28 -15.59 12.45
C ARG A 437 22.90 -14.16 12.05
N SER A 438 23.15 -13.18 12.92
CA SER A 438 22.98 -11.77 12.57
C SER A 438 23.93 -11.41 11.43
N TYR A 439 23.46 -10.58 10.50
CA TYR A 439 24.26 -10.15 9.36
C TYR A 439 23.93 -8.71 8.98
N ASP A 440 24.86 -8.08 8.30
CA ASP A 440 24.68 -6.75 7.73
C ASP A 440 24.64 -6.87 6.20
N PRO A 441 23.57 -6.40 5.52
CA PRO A 441 23.43 -6.48 4.07
C PRO A 441 24.47 -5.69 3.27
N ASP A 442 24.97 -4.55 3.76
CA ASP A 442 25.89 -3.67 3.03
C ASP A 442 27.23 -3.42 3.73
N GLY A 443 27.42 -3.98 4.93
CA GLY A 443 28.63 -3.82 5.73
C GLY A 443 29.00 -5.04 6.58
N THR A 444 29.57 -4.76 7.76
CA THR A 444 29.95 -5.78 8.74
C THR A 444 29.48 -5.39 10.13
N ILE A 445 29.10 -6.39 10.94
CA ILE A 445 28.73 -6.15 12.33
C ILE A 445 29.97 -5.86 13.18
N GLU A 446 29.98 -4.71 13.84
CA GLU A 446 31.01 -4.31 14.80
C GLU A 446 30.64 -4.63 16.25
N GLY A 447 29.35 -4.74 16.58
CA GLY A 447 28.89 -4.89 17.96
C GLY A 447 27.73 -5.85 18.17
N TRP A 448 27.78 -6.60 19.27
CA TRP A 448 26.65 -7.33 19.84
C TRP A 448 26.45 -6.85 21.27
N ALA A 449 25.21 -6.74 21.71
CA ALA A 449 24.86 -6.48 23.10
C ALA A 449 23.66 -7.32 23.48
N TRP A 450 23.86 -8.26 24.40
CA TRP A 450 22.81 -9.06 24.99
C TRP A 450 22.31 -8.39 26.25
N GLU A 451 21.00 -8.21 26.37
CA GLU A 451 20.31 -7.67 27.54
C GLU A 451 19.33 -8.69 28.11
N ASP A 452 19.17 -8.72 29.43
CA ASP A 452 18.05 -9.42 30.06
C ASP A 452 16.74 -8.62 29.90
N GLY A 453 15.60 -9.23 30.23
CA GLY A 453 14.29 -8.56 30.18
C GLY A 453 14.12 -7.36 31.13
N LYS A 454 15.16 -6.97 31.88
CA LYS A 454 15.21 -5.74 32.69
C LYS A 454 16.12 -4.67 32.07
N GLY A 455 16.70 -4.93 30.89
CA GLY A 455 17.63 -4.04 30.21
C GLY A 455 19.06 -4.07 30.77
N THR A 456 19.42 -5.10 31.54
CA THR A 456 20.81 -5.25 32.04
C THR A 456 21.64 -5.96 30.99
N VAL A 457 22.75 -5.37 30.56
CA VAL A 457 23.69 -6.00 29.62
C VAL A 457 24.35 -7.21 30.29
N ILE A 458 24.17 -8.39 29.68
CA ILE A 458 24.66 -9.69 30.13
C ILE A 458 25.83 -10.21 29.28
N GLY A 459 26.12 -9.59 28.14
CA GLY A 459 27.30 -9.88 27.32
C GLY A 459 27.35 -9.04 26.06
N ASP A 460 28.53 -9.00 25.44
CA ASP A 460 28.87 -8.14 24.29
C ASP A 460 29.45 -8.93 23.09
N THR A 461 29.35 -10.25 23.15
CA THR A 461 29.81 -11.19 22.12
C THR A 461 28.63 -11.81 21.38
N PRO A 462 28.82 -12.32 20.15
CA PRO A 462 27.75 -12.99 19.40
C PRO A 462 27.16 -14.18 20.17
N GLN A 463 27.98 -14.87 20.97
CA GLN A 463 27.55 -15.97 21.81
C GLN A 463 27.76 -15.67 23.29
N VAL A 464 26.73 -15.88 24.12
CA VAL A 464 26.77 -15.64 25.57
C VAL A 464 26.15 -16.83 26.30
N ARG A 465 26.81 -17.33 27.35
CA ARG A 465 26.28 -18.39 28.22
C ARG A 465 25.66 -17.78 29.48
N VAL A 466 24.39 -18.08 29.72
CA VAL A 466 23.64 -17.62 30.90
C VAL A 466 23.15 -18.79 31.73
N ARG A 467 23.01 -18.59 33.04
CA ARG A 467 22.44 -19.57 33.98
C ARG A 467 21.18 -18.96 34.60
N ILE A 468 20.02 -19.52 34.25
CA ILE A 468 18.69 -19.01 34.60
C ILE A 468 17.97 -19.96 35.56
N ALA A 469 17.08 -19.43 36.40
CA ALA A 469 16.22 -20.24 37.27
C ALA A 469 14.97 -20.72 36.51
N SER A 470 14.23 -21.69 37.05
CA SER A 470 12.93 -22.11 36.50
C SER A 470 11.99 -20.90 36.30
N GLY A 471 11.35 -20.81 35.14
CA GLY A 471 10.49 -19.68 34.75
C GLY A 471 10.73 -19.25 33.30
N VAL A 472 10.02 -18.20 32.89
CA VAL A 472 10.16 -17.58 31.57
C VAL A 472 11.16 -16.43 31.66
N HIS A 473 12.20 -16.45 30.82
CA HIS A 473 13.21 -15.41 30.72
C HIS A 473 13.23 -14.86 29.30
N VAL A 474 13.23 -13.54 29.17
CA VAL A 474 13.33 -12.84 27.88
C VAL A 474 14.71 -12.23 27.79
N PHE A 475 15.35 -12.39 26.65
CA PHE A 475 16.62 -11.75 26.32
C PHE A 475 16.49 -10.95 25.05
N HIS A 476 17.23 -9.87 24.97
CA HIS A 476 17.30 -9.05 23.77
C HIS A 476 18.72 -9.01 23.24
N LEU A 477 18.87 -9.13 21.92
CA LEU A 477 20.12 -8.92 21.22
C LEU A 477 20.03 -7.61 20.46
N THR A 478 20.94 -6.69 20.72
CA THR A 478 21.18 -5.51 19.87
C THR A 478 22.43 -5.74 19.05
N VAL A 479 22.36 -5.51 17.74
CA VAL A 479 23.47 -5.65 16.80
C VAL A 479 23.76 -4.30 16.19
N THR A 480 25.04 -3.93 16.08
CA THR A 480 25.50 -2.65 15.52
C THR A 480 26.45 -2.88 14.36
N ASP A 481 26.22 -2.18 13.24
CA ASP A 481 27.05 -2.24 12.03
C ASP A 481 28.30 -1.33 12.09
N ASP A 482 29.14 -1.38 11.05
CA ASP A 482 30.37 -0.59 10.90
C ASP A 482 30.15 0.90 10.59
N ARG A 483 28.88 1.31 10.40
CA ARG A 483 28.50 2.70 10.15
C ARG A 483 27.60 3.27 11.25
N GLY A 484 27.40 2.53 12.35
CA GLY A 484 26.73 2.93 13.57
C GLY A 484 25.21 2.72 13.63
N ALA A 485 24.56 2.09 12.64
CA ALA A 485 23.15 1.72 12.79
C ALA A 485 23.00 0.42 13.58
N SER A 486 21.83 0.24 14.21
CA SER A 486 21.61 -0.90 15.10
C SER A 486 20.18 -1.41 15.06
N THR A 487 20.03 -2.73 15.19
CA THR A 487 18.74 -3.43 15.21
C THR A 487 18.65 -4.35 16.42
N LYS A 488 17.42 -4.59 16.90
CA LYS A 488 17.15 -5.40 18.10
C LYS A 488 16.32 -6.64 17.75
N SER A 489 16.70 -7.78 18.33
CA SER A 489 16.00 -9.06 18.25
C SER A 489 15.74 -9.61 19.65
N THR A 490 14.73 -10.46 19.81
CA THR A 490 14.28 -10.96 21.12
C THR A 490 14.16 -12.47 21.08
N ILE A 491 14.58 -13.13 22.16
CA ILE A 491 14.43 -14.57 22.36
C ILE A 491 13.84 -14.84 23.75
N THR A 492 12.86 -15.73 23.81
CA THR A 492 12.23 -16.20 25.04
C THR A 492 12.71 -17.61 25.36
N VAL A 493 13.12 -17.81 26.62
CA VAL A 493 13.58 -19.09 27.14
C VAL A 493 12.71 -19.51 28.32
N GLN A 494 12.00 -20.62 28.16
CA GLN A 494 11.24 -21.26 29.22
C GLN A 494 12.09 -22.35 29.88
N ALA A 495 12.51 -22.12 31.12
CA ALA A 495 13.19 -23.11 31.96
C ALA A 495 12.16 -23.83 32.84
N ARG A 496 12.03 -25.16 32.72
CA ARG A 496 11.03 -25.93 33.47
C ARG A 496 11.58 -27.18 34.15
#